data_AF-A0A0Q5KL45-F1
#
_entry.id   AF-A0A0Q5KL45-F1
#
_cell.length_a   1.000
_cell.length_b   1.000
_cell.length_c   1.000
_cell.angle_alpha   90.00
_cell.angle_beta   90.00
_cell.angle_gamma   90.00
#
_symmetry.space_group_name_H-M   'P 1'
#
loop_
_entity.id
_entity.type
_entity.pdbx_description
1 polymer ?
#
loop_
_entity_poly.entity_id
_entity_poly.type
_entity_poly.pdbx_seq_one_letter_code
_entity_poly.pdbx_strand_id
1 'polypeptide(L)'
;MRWTSDTGRWEFGFRQMLFGVRVSANPVSGSWGDYAVMDYCAGPSESAIRTLFMLTCTILEGQPESLTSDELRAMLPGYEVRPVVNDPACMAALTALAVDTLKRAHVAGAA
;
A
#
# COMPACT_ATOMS: atom_id res chain seq x y z
N MET A 1 0.98 14.49 -6.05
CA MET A 1 1.86 13.70 -6.94
C MET A 1 1.22 12.32 -7.11
N ARG A 2 1.15 11.84 -8.35
CA ARG A 2 0.54 10.56 -8.77
C ARG A 2 1.68 9.77 -9.43
N TRP A 3 1.93 8.57 -8.95
CA TRP A 3 2.98 7.67 -9.45
C TRP A 3 2.34 6.37 -9.88
N THR A 4 2.80 5.80 -10.98
CA THR A 4 2.27 4.54 -11.52
C THR A 4 3.36 3.48 -11.39
N SER A 5 3.00 2.28 -10.93
CA SER A 5 3.93 1.15 -10.85
C SER A 5 4.53 0.82 -12.21
N ASP A 6 5.68 0.16 -12.22
CA ASP A 6 6.35 -0.26 -13.46
C ASP A 6 5.50 -1.21 -14.31
N THR A 7 4.63 -2.01 -13.67
CA THR A 7 3.68 -2.89 -14.37
C THR A 7 2.49 -2.14 -14.98
N GLY A 8 2.36 -0.83 -14.74
CA GLY A 8 1.21 -0.03 -15.18
C GLY A 8 -0.11 -0.35 -14.48
N ARG A 9 -0.13 -1.31 -13.55
CA ARG A 9 -1.34 -1.79 -12.88
C ARG A 9 -1.80 -0.85 -11.78
N TRP A 10 -0.87 -0.34 -10.99
CA TRP A 10 -1.15 0.42 -9.79
C TRP A 10 -0.83 1.87 -9.95
N GLU A 11 -1.67 2.67 -9.31
CA GLU A 11 -1.46 4.08 -9.16
C GLU A 11 -1.46 4.45 -7.69
N PHE A 12 -0.38 5.10 -7.30
CA PHE A 12 -0.12 5.55 -5.96
C PHE A 12 -0.25 7.07 -5.92
N GLY A 13 -0.86 7.57 -4.86
CA GLY A 13 -1.15 8.97 -4.70
C GLY A 13 -1.03 9.41 -3.25
N PHE A 14 -0.60 10.66 -3.08
CA PHE A 14 -0.63 11.36 -1.82
C PHE A 14 -1.80 12.33 -1.80
N ARG A 15 -2.67 12.22 -0.79
CA ARG A 15 -3.77 13.16 -0.57
C ARG A 15 -3.50 14.00 0.67
N GLN A 16 -3.37 15.32 0.50
CA GLN A 16 -3.32 16.23 1.64
C GLN A 16 -4.66 16.28 2.35
N MET A 17 -4.62 16.20 3.66
CA MET A 17 -5.75 16.31 4.59
C MET A 17 -5.45 17.43 5.59
N LEU A 18 -6.48 17.85 6.34
CA LEU A 18 -6.34 18.93 7.33
C LEU A 18 -5.23 18.69 8.36
N PHE A 19 -4.93 17.43 8.69
CA PHE A 19 -3.98 17.04 9.74
C PHE A 19 -2.82 16.16 9.24
N GLY A 20 -2.54 16.15 7.93
CA GLY A 20 -1.43 15.38 7.37
C GLY A 20 -1.72 14.84 5.99
N VAL A 21 -1.07 13.73 5.64
CA VAL A 21 -1.17 13.12 4.31
C VAL A 21 -1.74 11.71 4.42
N ARG A 22 -2.55 11.32 3.44
CA ARG A 22 -2.91 9.91 3.20
C ARG A 22 -2.11 9.37 2.03
N VAL A 23 -1.63 8.14 2.20
CA VAL A 23 -1.02 7.35 1.13
C VAL A 23 -2.11 6.43 0.60
N SER A 24 -2.40 6.56 -0.68
CA SER A 24 -3.45 5.81 -1.35
C SER A 24 -2.91 5.06 -2.55
N ALA A 25 -3.50 3.90 -2.84
CA ALA A 25 -3.22 3.13 -4.04
C ALA A 25 -4.53 2.64 -4.68
N ASN A 26 -4.58 2.68 -6.02
CA ASN A 26 -5.73 2.32 -6.83
C ASN A 26 -5.26 1.53 -8.06
N PRO A 27 -6.08 0.61 -8.59
CA PRO A 27 -5.84 0.07 -9.93
C PRO A 27 -6.03 1.17 -10.98
N VAL A 28 -5.14 1.24 -11.98
CA VAL A 28 -5.18 2.26 -13.05
C VAL A 28 -6.46 2.16 -13.88
N SER A 29 -6.95 0.95 -14.13
CA SER A 29 -8.18 0.67 -14.87
C SER A 29 -9.45 0.63 -13.99
N GLY A 30 -9.33 1.01 -12.71
CA GLY A 30 -10.40 0.85 -11.73
C GLY A 30 -11.70 1.57 -12.10
N SER A 31 -12.82 0.87 -11.96
CA SER A 31 -14.15 1.50 -11.94
C SER A 31 -14.35 2.24 -10.61
N TRP A 32 -15.40 3.07 -10.46
CA TRP A 32 -15.67 3.82 -9.22
C TRP A 32 -15.68 2.94 -7.94
N GLY A 33 -15.97 1.64 -8.04
CA GLY A 33 -15.94 0.68 -6.91
C GLY A 33 -14.57 0.09 -6.58
N ASP A 34 -13.58 0.27 -7.45
CA ASP A 34 -12.22 -0.27 -7.31
C ASP A 34 -11.24 0.76 -6.72
N TYR A 35 -11.69 1.97 -6.43
CA TYR A 35 -10.86 2.98 -5.80
C TYR A 35 -10.56 2.66 -4.33
N ALA A 36 -9.43 3.18 -3.87
CA ALA A 36 -8.87 3.07 -2.54
C ALA A 36 -8.68 1.62 -2.06
N VAL A 37 -8.11 0.75 -2.90
CA VAL A 37 -7.64 -0.58 -2.48
C VAL A 37 -6.74 -0.47 -1.25
N MET A 38 -5.94 0.60 -1.20
CA MET A 38 -5.22 0.99 0.01
C MET A 38 -5.42 2.48 0.29
N ASP A 39 -5.73 2.84 1.53
CA ASP A 39 -5.85 4.25 1.97
C ASP A 39 -5.50 4.43 3.46
N TYR A 40 -4.20 4.61 3.74
CA TYR A 40 -3.67 4.79 5.10
C TYR A 40 -3.37 6.25 5.42
N CYS A 41 -3.72 6.67 6.63
CA CYS A 41 -3.32 7.97 7.16
C CYS A 41 -1.86 7.94 7.62
N ALA A 42 -0.98 8.65 6.92
CA ALA A 42 0.45 8.74 7.27
C ALA A 42 0.77 9.85 8.27
N GLY A 43 -0.14 10.82 8.43
CA GLY A 43 0.11 12.00 9.25
C GLY A 43 1.03 13.00 8.54
N PRO A 44 1.59 13.98 9.26
CA PRO A 44 2.38 15.07 8.66
C PRO A 44 3.88 14.74 8.52
N SER A 45 4.35 13.65 9.14
CA SER A 45 5.77 13.29 9.14
C SER A 45 6.23 12.78 7.78
N GLU A 46 7.26 13.40 7.21
CA GLU A 46 7.81 12.97 5.91
C GLU A 46 8.34 11.54 5.95
N SER A 47 8.98 11.14 7.05
CA SER A 47 9.48 9.76 7.20
C SER A 47 8.32 8.77 7.23
N ALA A 48 7.23 9.08 7.95
CA ALA A 48 6.03 8.25 7.99
C ALA A 48 5.39 8.09 6.60
N ILE A 49 5.29 9.19 5.85
CA ILE A 49 4.75 9.20 4.49
C ILE A 49 5.60 8.32 3.57
N ARG A 50 6.93 8.48 3.59
CA ARG A 50 7.86 7.69 2.77
C ARG A 50 7.82 6.21 3.14
N THR A 51 7.84 5.87 4.42
CA THR A 51 7.77 4.48 4.88
C THR A 51 6.48 3.81 4.43
N LEU A 52 5.33 4.44 4.66
CA LEU A 52 4.05 3.88 4.22
C LEU A 52 3.99 3.74 2.70
N PHE A 53 4.46 4.72 1.94
CA PHE A 53 4.55 4.63 0.49
C PHE A 53 5.40 3.43 0.04
N MET A 54 6.62 3.26 0.56
CA MET A 54 7.49 2.15 0.17
C MET A 54 6.88 0.78 0.51
N LEU A 55 6.26 0.64 1.69
CA LEU A 55 5.57 -0.59 2.08
C LEU A 55 4.43 -0.89 1.10
N THR A 56 3.67 0.13 0.74
CA THR A 56 2.53 0.00 -0.19
C THR A 56 2.97 -0.45 -1.57
N CYS A 57 3.98 0.19 -2.15
CA CYS A 57 4.53 -0.20 -3.44
C CYS A 57 5.04 -1.64 -3.39
N THR A 58 5.84 -1.97 -2.38
CA THR A 58 6.40 -3.31 -2.20
C THR A 58 5.31 -4.38 -2.14
N ILE A 59 4.27 -4.15 -1.35
CA ILE A 59 3.17 -5.11 -1.19
C ILE A 59 2.44 -5.28 -2.52
N LEU A 60 1.98 -4.19 -3.13
CA LEU A 60 1.08 -4.26 -4.30
C LEU A 60 1.80 -4.70 -5.58
N GLU A 61 3.05 -4.30 -5.78
CA GLU A 61 3.82 -4.69 -6.96
C GLU A 61 4.27 -6.15 -6.92
N GLY A 62 4.41 -6.74 -5.73
CA GLY A 62 4.72 -8.15 -5.58
C GLY A 62 3.50 -9.07 -5.57
N GLN A 63 2.29 -8.57 -5.81
CA GLN A 63 1.10 -9.40 -5.94
C GLN A 63 0.87 -9.88 -7.37
N PRO A 64 0.34 -11.11 -7.57
CA PRO A 64 -0.07 -11.58 -8.89
C PRO A 64 -1.10 -10.66 -9.55
N GLU A 65 -0.97 -10.50 -10.87
CA GLU A 65 -1.92 -9.71 -11.68
C GLU A 65 -3.36 -10.25 -11.64
N SER A 66 -3.52 -11.52 -11.29
CA SER A 66 -4.83 -12.18 -11.19
C SER A 66 -5.63 -11.83 -9.93
N LEU A 67 -5.01 -11.26 -8.89
CA LEU A 67 -5.75 -10.91 -7.66
C LEU A 67 -6.74 -9.78 -7.91
N THR A 68 -7.95 -9.92 -7.40
CA THR A 68 -8.99 -8.88 -7.47
C THR A 68 -8.75 -7.78 -6.43
N SER A 69 -9.38 -6.61 -6.62
CA SER A 69 -9.36 -5.51 -5.66
C SER A 69 -9.81 -5.94 -4.25
N ASP A 70 -10.81 -6.82 -4.17
CA ASP A 70 -11.39 -7.27 -2.90
C ASP A 70 -10.49 -8.27 -2.16
N GLU A 71 -9.86 -9.20 -2.90
CA GLU A 71 -8.84 -10.09 -2.31
C GLU A 71 -7.67 -9.30 -1.74
N LEU A 72 -7.23 -8.25 -2.45
CA LEU A 72 -6.17 -7.37 -1.97
C LEU A 72 -6.58 -6.60 -0.71
N ARG A 73 -7.81 -6.03 -0.68
CA ARG A 73 -8.34 -5.37 0.51
C ARG A 73 -8.42 -6.32 1.70
N ALA A 74 -8.80 -7.58 1.49
CA ALA A 74 -8.87 -8.58 2.54
C ALA A 74 -7.48 -8.98 3.09
N MET A 75 -6.43 -8.88 2.28
CA MET A 75 -5.04 -9.12 2.72
C MET A 75 -4.44 -7.95 3.50
N LEU A 76 -4.91 -6.73 3.26
CA LEU A 76 -4.36 -5.53 3.86
C LEU A 76 -4.87 -5.36 5.31
N PRO A 77 -3.98 -5.06 6.28
CA PRO A 77 -4.39 -4.92 7.66
C PRO A 77 -5.25 -3.66 7.89
N GLY A 78 -6.32 -3.81 8.67
CA GLY A 78 -7.02 -2.66 9.24
C GLY A 78 -6.14 -1.92 10.25
N TYR A 79 -6.47 -0.65 10.51
CA TYR A 79 -5.86 0.16 11.54
C TYR A 79 -6.92 0.72 12.48
N GLU A 80 -6.57 0.83 13.76
CA GLU A 80 -7.44 1.36 14.81
C GLU A 80 -7.02 2.78 15.20
N VAL A 81 -5.73 3.09 15.08
CA VAL A 81 -5.17 4.40 15.45
C VAL A 81 -4.75 5.18 14.21
N ARG A 82 -5.03 6.49 14.21
CA ARG A 82 -4.62 7.43 13.17
C ARG A 82 -3.62 8.46 13.74
N PRO A 83 -2.57 8.84 13.00
CA PRO A 83 -2.06 8.18 11.80
C PRO A 83 -1.58 6.75 12.07
N VAL A 84 -1.47 5.93 11.03
CA VAL A 84 -1.13 4.50 11.12
C VAL A 84 0.24 4.27 11.77
N VAL A 85 1.16 5.22 11.69
CA VAL A 85 2.45 5.12 12.41
C VAL A 85 2.31 5.11 13.93
N ASN A 86 1.18 5.56 14.47
CA ASN A 86 0.85 5.45 15.89
C ASN A 86 0.12 4.13 16.22
N ASP A 87 -0.12 3.28 15.22
CA ASP A 87 -0.69 1.94 15.34
C ASP A 87 0.44 0.90 15.15
N PRO A 88 1.13 0.50 16.24
CA PRO A 88 2.26 -0.42 16.13
C PRO A 88 1.85 -1.81 15.60
N ALA A 89 0.61 -2.25 15.88
CA ALA A 89 0.11 -3.54 15.40
C ALA A 89 -0.09 -3.51 13.88
N CYS A 90 -0.75 -2.48 13.35
CA CYS A 90 -0.92 -2.31 11.91
C CYS A 90 0.43 -2.14 11.20
N MET A 91 1.35 -1.34 11.74
CA MET A 91 2.68 -1.15 11.14
C MET A 91 3.50 -2.44 11.11
N ALA A 92 3.44 -3.25 12.18
CA ALA A 92 4.09 -4.55 12.22
C ALA A 92 3.51 -5.49 11.17
N ALA A 93 2.18 -5.53 11.02
CA ALA A 93 1.50 -6.36 10.02
C ALA A 93 1.86 -5.94 8.58
N LEU A 94 1.84 -4.63 8.28
CA LEU A 94 2.26 -4.11 6.97
C LEU A 94 3.72 -4.45 6.66
N THR A 95 4.61 -4.28 7.65
CA THR A 95 6.03 -4.59 7.48
C THR A 95 6.23 -6.10 7.23
N ALA A 96 5.55 -6.96 7.99
CA ALA A 96 5.61 -8.40 7.80
C ALA A 96 5.12 -8.81 6.40
N LEU A 97 4.01 -8.24 5.94
CA LEU A 97 3.46 -8.50 4.60
C LEU A 97 4.41 -8.05 3.49
N ALA A 98 5.06 -6.90 3.64
CA ALA A 98 6.06 -6.42 2.69
C ALA A 98 7.29 -7.33 2.65
N VAL A 99 7.82 -7.75 3.81
CA VAL A 99 8.96 -8.68 3.90
C VAL A 99 8.64 -10.03 3.25
N ASP A 100 7.45 -10.57 3.52
CA ASP A 100 6.99 -11.82 2.93
C ASP A 100 6.85 -11.72 1.40
N THR A 101 6.34 -10.58 0.91
CA THR A 101 6.25 -10.28 -0.51
C THR A 101 7.62 -10.24 -1.19
N LEU A 102 8.61 -9.58 -0.58
CA LEU A 102 10.00 -9.55 -1.08
C LEU A 102 10.63 -10.94 -1.12
N LYS A 103 10.39 -11.77 -0.10
CA LYS A 103 10.90 -13.15 -0.05
C LYS A 103 10.36 -13.99 -1.21
N ARG A 104 9.06 -13.89 -1.50
CA ARG A 104 8.45 -14.58 -2.65
C ARG A 104 9.07 -14.14 -3.98
N ALA A 105 9.24 -12.84 -4.17
CA ALA A 105 9.84 -12.28 -5.39
C ALA A 105 11.28 -12.77 -5.60
N HIS A 106 12.08 -12.83 -4.53
CA HIS A 106 13.45 -13.34 -4.60
C HIS A 106 13.52 -14.81 -5.01
N VAL A 107 12.64 -15.66 -4.48
CA VAL A 107 12.57 -17.08 -4.85
C VAL A 107 12.15 -17.26 -6.31
N ALA A 108 11.21 -16.46 -6.79
CA ALA A 108 10.73 -16.54 -8.17
C ALA A 108 11.77 -16.08 -9.22
N GLY A 109 12.67 -15.17 -8.87
CA GLY A 109 13.74 -14.70 -9.75
C GLY A 109 15.02 -15.54 -9.73
N ALA A 110 15.11 -16.52 -8.82
CA ALA A 110 16.26 -17.43 -8.70
C ALA A 110 16.03 -18.81 -9.33
N ALA A 111 14.86 -19.04 -9.94
CA ALA A 111 14.47 -20.25 -10.65
C ALA A 111 14.49 -20.02 -12.18
#